data_AF-A0A8T2V5Q7-F1
#
_entry.id   AF-A0A8T2V5Q7-F1
#
_cell.length_a   1.000
_cell.length_b   1.000
_cell.length_c   1.000
_cell.angle_alpha   90.00
_cell.angle_beta   90.00
_cell.angle_gamma   90.00
#
_symmetry.space_group_name_H-M   'P 1'
#
loop_
_entity.id
_entity.type
_entity.pdbx_description
1 polymer ?
#
loop_
_entity_poly.entity_id
_entity_poly.type
_entity_poly.pdbx_seq_one_letter_code
_entity_poly.pdbx_strand_id
1 'polypeptide(L)'
;MANIRPVFCGNFEYDTRSSEIERIFDKYGKVERVDLKSGFAFVYMNDERDARDAIRGLDNREFGRQRRRLRVEWAKQADGAIRRREDARRSIAKQRPTKTLFVVNFDPLDTRSRDLERHFEPYGKIVQVRIRKNFAFIQYETQEEATKALEATNMSKILDRVITVEYATREDGERENGRDSSLSPVRGRGRRSSPDYGRGRSPTYRRSRSPPRRFRSQSPDYGPYGGQR
;
A
#
# COMPACT_ATOMS: atom_id res chain seq x y z
N MET A 1 -21.17 -12.47 15.75
CA MET A 1 -20.04 -13.07 15.01
C MET A 1 -18.76 -12.47 15.55
N ALA A 2 -17.84 -13.28 16.04
CA ALA A 2 -16.56 -12.79 16.55
C ALA A 2 -15.74 -12.24 15.37
N ASN A 3 -15.20 -11.03 15.51
CA ASN A 3 -14.28 -10.45 14.54
C ASN A 3 -12.92 -11.14 14.68
N ILE A 4 -12.77 -12.32 14.07
CA ILE A 4 -11.51 -13.06 14.06
C ILE A 4 -10.49 -12.31 13.18
N ARG A 5 -9.26 -12.21 13.68
CA ARG A 5 -8.17 -11.55 12.95
C ARG A 5 -7.83 -12.39 11.71
N PRO A 6 -7.81 -11.79 10.50
CA PRO A 6 -7.45 -12.54 9.30
C PRO A 6 -6.00 -12.99 9.36
N VAL A 7 -5.70 -14.10 8.69
CA VAL A 7 -4.35 -14.60 8.49
C VAL A 7 -3.78 -13.98 7.22
N PHE A 8 -2.59 -13.38 7.31
CA PHE A 8 -1.82 -12.98 6.15
C PHE A 8 -1.07 -14.19 5.62
N CYS A 9 -1.21 -14.47 4.33
CA CYS A 9 -0.39 -15.42 3.60
C CYS A 9 0.33 -14.67 2.48
N GLY A 10 1.65 -14.76 2.38
CA GLY A 10 2.41 -14.04 1.35
C GLY A 10 3.62 -14.80 0.85
N ASN A 11 4.34 -14.18 -0.08
CA ASN A 11 5.57 -14.73 -0.69
C ASN A 11 5.35 -15.99 -1.56
N PHE A 12 4.11 -16.27 -1.95
CA PHE A 12 3.80 -17.25 -2.99
C PHE A 12 3.95 -16.65 -4.40
N GLU A 13 3.95 -17.51 -5.41
CA GLU A 13 4.02 -17.11 -6.82
C GLU A 13 2.86 -16.22 -7.22
N TYR A 14 3.10 -15.18 -8.02
CA TYR A 14 2.04 -14.29 -8.54
C TYR A 14 0.93 -15.01 -9.33
N ASP A 15 1.27 -16.22 -9.73
CA ASP A 15 0.54 -17.16 -10.52
C ASP A 15 -0.50 -17.97 -9.70
N THR A 16 -0.31 -17.99 -8.38
CA THR A 16 -1.12 -18.73 -7.40
C THR A 16 -2.58 -18.29 -7.41
N ARG A 17 -3.48 -19.27 -7.45
CA ARG A 17 -4.93 -19.05 -7.43
C ARG A 17 -5.47 -18.98 -6.00
N SER A 18 -6.60 -18.28 -5.84
CA SER A 18 -7.31 -18.22 -4.56
C SER A 18 -7.69 -19.62 -4.08
N SER A 19 -8.12 -20.50 -4.99
CA SER A 19 -8.44 -21.89 -4.69
C SER A 19 -7.24 -22.71 -4.19
N GLU A 20 -6.02 -22.38 -4.60
CA GLU A 20 -4.83 -23.07 -4.10
C GLU A 20 -4.48 -22.64 -2.68
N ILE A 21 -4.64 -21.34 -2.38
CA ILE A 21 -4.54 -20.82 -1.00
C ILE A 21 -5.64 -21.43 -0.14
N GLU A 22 -6.89 -21.42 -0.59
CA GLU A 22 -8.01 -22.01 0.13
C GLU A 22 -7.75 -23.49 0.44
N ARG A 23 -7.32 -24.30 -0.54
CA ARG A 23 -7.00 -25.73 -0.36
C ARG A 23 -5.94 -26.01 0.70
N ILE A 24 -4.92 -25.15 0.84
CA ILE A 24 -3.88 -25.38 1.86
C ILE A 24 -4.35 -24.97 3.26
N PHE A 25 -5.21 -23.95 3.36
CA PHE A 25 -5.78 -23.49 4.62
C PHE A 25 -6.93 -24.37 5.11
N ASP A 26 -7.73 -24.93 4.20
CA ASP A 26 -8.84 -25.84 4.49
C ASP A 26 -8.41 -27.10 5.26
N LYS A 27 -7.14 -27.52 5.09
CA LYS A 27 -6.52 -28.63 5.84
C LYS A 27 -6.42 -28.38 7.35
N TYR A 28 -6.46 -27.12 7.77
CA TYR A 28 -6.33 -26.72 9.17
C TYR A 28 -7.67 -26.29 9.77
N GLY A 29 -8.61 -25.85 8.94
CA GLY A 29 -9.96 -25.49 9.36
C GLY A 29 -10.76 -24.78 8.28
N LYS A 30 -12.03 -24.54 8.57
CA LYS A 30 -12.97 -23.97 7.59
C LYS A 30 -12.58 -22.53 7.22
N VAL A 31 -12.33 -22.31 5.93
CA VAL A 31 -12.10 -20.99 5.36
C VAL A 31 -13.45 -20.32 5.07
N GLU A 32 -13.64 -19.11 5.60
CA GLU A 32 -14.83 -18.29 5.32
C GLU A 32 -14.64 -17.48 4.03
N ARG A 33 -13.45 -16.91 3.84
CA ARG A 33 -13.15 -16.06 2.69
C ARG A 33 -11.65 -15.94 2.45
N VAL A 34 -11.24 -15.81 1.18
CA VAL A 34 -9.87 -15.45 0.79
C VAL A 34 -9.91 -14.16 -0.03
N ASP A 35 -9.20 -13.13 0.42
CA ASP A 35 -8.94 -11.90 -0.36
C ASP A 35 -7.54 -12.00 -0.96
N LEU A 36 -7.45 -12.49 -2.20
CA LEU A 36 -6.20 -12.66 -2.94
C LEU A 36 -5.75 -11.32 -3.54
N LYS A 37 -4.47 -10.97 -3.35
CA LYS A 37 -3.79 -9.85 -4.00
C LYS A 37 -2.50 -10.34 -4.65
N SER A 38 -1.86 -9.49 -5.45
CA SER A 38 -0.64 -9.85 -6.18
C SER A 38 0.52 -10.18 -5.22
N GLY A 39 0.77 -11.48 -5.01
CA GLY A 39 1.86 -12.01 -4.18
C GLY A 39 1.55 -12.15 -2.68
N PHE A 40 0.30 -11.90 -2.26
CA PHE A 40 -0.18 -12.15 -0.90
C PHE A 40 -1.71 -12.24 -0.83
N ALA A 41 -2.25 -12.87 0.21
CA ALA A 41 -3.66 -13.06 0.47
C ALA A 41 -3.99 -12.79 1.93
N PHE A 42 -5.23 -12.38 2.19
CA PHE A 42 -5.82 -12.41 3.52
C PHE A 42 -6.84 -13.54 3.60
N VAL A 43 -6.64 -14.47 4.53
CA VAL A 43 -7.50 -15.62 4.76
C VAL A 43 -8.30 -15.39 6.02
N TYR A 44 -9.62 -15.44 5.89
CA TYR A 44 -10.58 -15.35 6.97
C TYR A 44 -10.97 -16.77 7.36
N MET A 45 -10.53 -17.20 8.55
CA MET A 45 -10.84 -18.52 9.10
C MET A 45 -12.04 -18.42 10.03
N ASN A 46 -12.84 -19.48 10.08
CA ASN A 46 -14.00 -19.54 10.96
C ASN A 46 -13.62 -19.62 12.45
N ASP A 47 -12.44 -20.18 12.76
CA ASP A 47 -11.95 -20.44 14.11
C ASP A 47 -10.52 -19.90 14.30
N GLU A 48 -10.28 -19.21 15.43
CA GLU A 48 -8.95 -18.65 15.75
C GLU A 48 -7.90 -19.76 16.02
N ARG A 49 -8.35 -20.90 16.57
CA ARG A 49 -7.49 -22.07 16.84
C ARG A 49 -6.94 -22.64 15.54
N ASP A 50 -7.83 -22.93 14.60
CA ASP A 50 -7.51 -23.43 13.26
C ASP A 50 -6.58 -22.46 12.52
N ALA A 51 -6.85 -21.15 12.64
CA ALA A 51 -5.98 -20.12 12.07
C ALA A 51 -4.57 -20.12 12.68
N ARG A 52 -4.44 -20.38 13.99
CA ARG A 52 -3.13 -20.51 14.67
C ARG A 52 -2.35 -21.74 14.19
N ASP A 53 -3.05 -22.86 14.00
CA ASP A 53 -2.44 -24.09 13.50
C ASP A 53 -2.05 -23.96 12.03
N ALA A 54 -2.87 -23.28 11.22
CA ALA A 54 -2.54 -22.91 9.85
C ALA A 54 -1.27 -22.06 9.78
N ILE A 55 -1.13 -21.04 10.63
CA ILE A 55 0.09 -20.21 10.69
C ILE A 55 1.32 -21.07 11.00
N ARG A 56 1.24 -21.94 12.01
CA ARG A 56 2.36 -22.81 12.40
C ARG A 56 2.74 -23.82 11.32
N GLY A 57 1.77 -24.36 10.61
CA GLY A 57 1.99 -25.40 9.60
C GLY A 57 2.33 -24.87 8.20
N LEU A 58 1.91 -23.65 7.88
CA LEU A 58 2.11 -23.06 6.55
C LEU A 58 3.23 -22.02 6.51
N ASP A 59 3.60 -21.39 7.63
CA ASP A 59 4.73 -20.46 7.62
C ASP A 59 6.03 -21.18 7.26
N ASN A 60 6.84 -20.55 6.41
CA ASN A 60 8.06 -21.08 5.82
C ASN A 60 7.90 -22.37 4.98
N ARG A 61 6.66 -22.84 4.75
CA ARG A 61 6.40 -24.01 3.91
C ARG A 61 6.64 -23.68 2.45
N GLU A 62 7.27 -24.60 1.72
CA GLU A 62 7.40 -24.49 0.27
C GLU A 62 6.04 -24.66 -0.42
N PHE A 63 5.76 -23.75 -1.35
CA PHE A 63 4.49 -23.70 -2.06
C PHE A 63 4.70 -23.23 -3.51
N GLY A 64 3.83 -23.71 -4.39
CA GLY A 64 3.85 -23.41 -5.82
C GLY A 64 4.96 -24.14 -6.60
N ARG A 65 5.10 -23.81 -7.88
CA ARG A 65 6.03 -24.45 -8.82
C ARG A 65 7.48 -24.05 -8.58
N GLN A 66 7.70 -22.81 -8.18
CA GLN A 66 8.99 -22.23 -7.81
C GLN A 66 9.40 -22.58 -6.37
N ARG A 67 8.59 -23.38 -5.64
CA ARG A 67 8.83 -23.81 -4.26
C ARG A 67 9.18 -22.64 -3.32
N ARG A 68 8.47 -21.51 -3.48
CA ARG A 68 8.69 -20.34 -2.64
C ARG A 68 8.22 -20.64 -1.22
N ARG A 69 8.97 -20.16 -0.24
CA ARG A 69 8.58 -20.28 1.17
C ARG A 69 7.45 -19.30 1.47
N LEU A 70 6.30 -19.81 1.84
CA LEU A 70 5.19 -18.98 2.30
C LEU A 70 5.60 -18.19 3.54
N ARG A 71 5.07 -16.97 3.64
CA ARG A 71 5.11 -16.17 4.85
C ARG A 71 3.70 -16.11 5.40
N VAL A 72 3.44 -16.81 6.50
CA VAL A 72 2.11 -16.91 7.09
C VAL A 72 2.14 -16.33 8.49
N GLU A 73 1.40 -15.27 8.74
CA GLU A 73 1.37 -14.59 10.03
C GLU A 73 -0.02 -14.03 10.31
N TRP A 74 -0.30 -13.70 11.57
CA TRP A 74 -1.48 -12.88 11.87
C TRP A 74 -1.41 -11.58 11.08
N ALA A 75 -2.50 -11.20 10.42
CA ALA A 75 -2.55 -9.92 9.76
C ALA A 75 -2.31 -8.83 10.80
N LYS A 76 -1.27 -8.02 10.59
CA LYS A 76 -0.98 -6.89 11.46
C LYS A 76 -2.22 -5.99 11.51
N GLN A 77 -2.79 -5.84 12.70
CA GLN A 77 -3.86 -4.90 12.98
C GLN A 77 -3.28 -3.49 12.86
N ALA A 78 -3.07 -3.04 11.62
CA ALA A 78 -2.84 -1.63 11.39
C ALA A 78 -4.13 -0.93 11.76
N ASP A 79 -3.99 0.06 12.64
CA ASP A 79 -5.03 0.95 13.10
C ASP A 79 -6.04 1.20 11.97
N GLY A 80 -7.18 0.51 12.08
CA GLY A 80 -8.07 0.29 10.96
C GLY A 80 -8.61 1.60 10.40
N ALA A 81 -8.54 2.71 11.14
CA ALA A 81 -9.00 4.01 10.69
C ALA A 81 -8.08 4.65 9.63
N ILE A 82 -6.75 4.55 9.78
CA ILE A 82 -5.80 5.19 8.87
C ILE A 82 -5.73 4.42 7.54
N ARG A 83 -5.63 3.09 7.59
CA ARG A 83 -5.63 2.27 6.36
C ARG A 83 -6.98 2.27 5.67
N ARG A 84 -8.12 2.13 6.38
CA ARG A 84 -9.44 2.25 5.73
C ARG A 84 -9.64 3.61 5.06
N ARG A 85 -9.08 4.71 5.61
CA ARG A 85 -9.17 6.04 4.97
C ARG A 85 -8.28 6.15 3.74
N GLU A 86 -7.09 5.54 3.76
CA GLU A 86 -6.18 5.51 2.61
C GLU A 86 -6.68 4.56 1.51
N ASP A 87 -7.23 3.42 1.89
CA ASP A 87 -7.85 2.44 0.99
C ASP A 87 -9.20 2.93 0.46
N ALA A 88 -9.98 3.69 1.25
CA ALA A 88 -11.17 4.41 0.78
C ALA A 88 -10.79 5.53 -0.20
N ARG A 89 -9.75 6.32 0.10
CA ARG A 89 -9.25 7.34 -0.83
C ARG A 89 -8.69 6.72 -2.11
N ARG A 90 -7.97 5.60 -2.02
CA ARG A 90 -7.48 4.87 -3.19
C ARG A 90 -8.60 4.23 -3.99
N SER A 91 -9.60 3.63 -3.35
CA SER A 91 -10.76 3.05 -4.05
C SER A 91 -11.60 4.13 -4.75
N ILE A 92 -11.80 5.29 -4.12
CA ILE A 92 -12.46 6.44 -4.76
C ILE A 92 -11.63 6.96 -5.95
N ALA A 93 -10.31 7.04 -5.81
CA ALA A 93 -9.43 7.45 -6.91
C ALA A 93 -9.35 6.41 -8.05
N LYS A 94 -9.49 5.12 -7.73
CA LYS A 94 -9.57 3.98 -8.68
C LYS A 94 -10.92 3.88 -9.40
N GLN A 95 -11.95 4.58 -8.92
CA GLN A 95 -13.28 4.61 -9.53
C GLN A 95 -13.50 5.81 -10.45
N ARG A 96 -12.54 6.75 -10.51
CA ARG A 96 -12.64 7.85 -11.47
C ARG A 96 -12.51 7.28 -12.88
N PRO A 97 -13.52 7.42 -13.74
CA PRO A 97 -13.43 6.97 -15.11
C PRO A 97 -12.27 7.66 -15.81
N THR A 98 -11.43 6.89 -16.48
CA THR A 98 -10.32 7.39 -17.30
C THR A 98 -10.28 6.62 -18.60
N LYS A 99 -9.59 7.20 -19.60
CA LYS A 99 -9.35 6.54 -20.89
C LYS A 99 -8.37 5.36 -20.79
N THR A 100 -7.66 5.24 -19.66
CA THR A 100 -6.61 4.26 -19.45
C THR A 100 -7.02 3.25 -18.39
N LEU A 101 -7.02 1.97 -18.76
CA LEU A 101 -7.28 0.87 -17.85
C LEU A 101 -5.98 0.31 -17.28
N PHE A 102 -6.03 -0.06 -16.01
CA PHE A 102 -5.00 -0.80 -15.30
C PHE A 102 -5.44 -2.26 -15.19
N VAL A 103 -4.70 -3.15 -15.84
CA VAL A 103 -4.98 -4.58 -15.89
C VAL A 103 -3.95 -5.32 -15.05
N VAL A 104 -4.42 -6.17 -14.13
CA VAL A 104 -3.58 -7.01 -13.28
C VAL A 104 -4.04 -8.46 -13.31
N ASN A 105 -3.22 -9.33 -12.74
CA ASN A 105 -3.50 -10.75 -12.56
C ASN A 105 -3.55 -11.57 -13.86
N PHE A 106 -2.98 -11.05 -14.95
CA PHE A 106 -2.67 -11.85 -16.15
C PHE A 106 -1.34 -12.58 -15.98
N ASP A 107 -1.04 -13.56 -16.84
CA ASP A 107 0.24 -14.27 -16.79
C ASP A 107 1.38 -13.43 -17.39
N PRO A 108 2.36 -12.96 -16.60
CA PRO A 108 3.41 -12.10 -17.12
C PRO A 108 4.43 -12.84 -18.00
N LEU A 109 4.44 -14.19 -17.99
CA LEU A 109 5.34 -15.00 -18.81
C LEU A 109 4.67 -15.40 -20.13
N ASP A 110 3.38 -15.75 -20.07
CA ASP A 110 2.64 -16.23 -21.25
C ASP A 110 1.85 -15.12 -21.97
N THR A 111 1.32 -14.14 -21.23
CA THR A 111 0.48 -13.08 -21.83
C THR A 111 1.36 -11.98 -22.41
N ARG A 112 1.32 -11.82 -23.73
CA ARG A 112 2.03 -10.75 -24.43
C ARG A 112 1.09 -9.59 -24.74
N SER A 113 1.65 -8.50 -25.23
CA SER A 113 0.89 -7.32 -25.66
C SER A 113 -0.19 -7.68 -26.67
N ARG A 114 0.12 -8.59 -27.60
CA ARG A 114 -0.82 -9.07 -28.62
C ARG A 114 -2.04 -9.80 -28.04
N ASP A 115 -1.88 -10.52 -26.93
CA ASP A 115 -2.99 -11.23 -26.29
C ASP A 115 -3.91 -10.25 -25.56
N LEU A 116 -3.34 -9.23 -24.92
CA LEU A 116 -4.11 -8.13 -24.36
C LEU A 116 -4.81 -7.34 -25.47
N GLU A 117 -4.14 -7.02 -26.57
CA GLU A 117 -4.76 -6.31 -27.69
C GLU A 117 -5.97 -7.07 -28.22
N ARG A 118 -5.85 -8.37 -28.51
CA ARG A 118 -6.98 -9.19 -28.98
C ARG A 118 -8.14 -9.28 -27.98
N HIS A 119 -7.83 -9.28 -26.69
CA HIS A 119 -8.86 -9.38 -25.66
C HIS A 119 -9.62 -8.06 -25.48
N PHE A 120 -8.95 -6.93 -25.71
CA PHE A 120 -9.47 -5.59 -25.45
C PHE A 120 -9.96 -4.86 -26.73
N GLU A 121 -9.47 -5.23 -27.92
CA GLU A 121 -9.88 -4.65 -29.21
C GLU A 121 -11.40 -4.68 -29.50
N PRO A 122 -12.20 -5.68 -29.05
CA PRO A 122 -13.62 -5.72 -29.39
C PRO A 122 -14.44 -4.61 -28.71
N TYR A 123 -13.88 -3.98 -27.68
CA TYR A 123 -14.58 -2.99 -26.85
C TYR A 123 -14.31 -1.55 -27.25
N GLY A 124 -13.27 -1.30 -28.06
CA GLY A 124 -12.93 0.02 -28.56
C GLY A 124 -11.55 0.08 -29.19
N LYS A 125 -11.21 1.24 -29.74
CA LYS A 125 -9.92 1.44 -30.40
C LYS A 125 -8.81 1.69 -29.36
N ILE A 126 -7.85 0.77 -29.31
CA ILE A 126 -6.69 0.87 -28.42
C ILE A 126 -5.66 1.84 -29.01
N VAL A 127 -5.31 2.88 -28.25
CA VAL A 127 -4.26 3.86 -28.59
C VAL A 127 -2.89 3.33 -28.15
N GLN A 128 -2.81 2.71 -26.98
CA GLN A 128 -1.53 2.25 -26.43
C GLN A 128 -1.70 1.09 -25.45
N VAL A 129 -0.83 0.07 -25.60
CA VAL A 129 -0.65 -1.00 -24.60
C VAL A 129 0.75 -0.91 -24.00
N ARG A 130 0.84 -0.82 -22.67
CA ARG A 130 2.12 -0.81 -21.94
C ARG A 130 2.13 -1.92 -20.90
N ILE A 131 2.86 -2.99 -21.19
CA ILE A 131 3.12 -4.05 -20.21
C ILE A 131 4.29 -3.64 -19.32
N ARG A 132 4.10 -3.77 -18.01
CA ARG A 132 5.14 -3.72 -16.99
C ARG A 132 5.11 -5.04 -16.23
N LYS A 133 6.21 -5.37 -15.55
CA LYS A 133 6.43 -6.58 -14.73
C LYS A 133 5.18 -7.49 -14.58
N ASN A 134 4.20 -7.06 -13.78
CA ASN A 134 3.03 -7.88 -13.43
C ASN A 134 1.68 -7.15 -13.71
N PHE A 135 1.69 -6.09 -14.51
CA PHE A 135 0.51 -5.29 -14.80
C PHE A 135 0.62 -4.59 -16.14
N ALA A 136 -0.51 -4.23 -16.74
CA ALA A 136 -0.55 -3.57 -18.03
C ALA A 136 -1.43 -2.32 -17.95
N PHE A 137 -1.07 -1.33 -18.75
CA PHE A 137 -1.92 -0.19 -19.03
C PHE A 137 -2.44 -0.29 -20.45
N ILE A 138 -3.75 -0.12 -20.62
CA ILE A 138 -4.41 -0.12 -21.92
C ILE A 138 -5.15 1.21 -22.05
N GLN A 139 -4.69 2.05 -22.97
CA GLN A 139 -5.31 3.34 -23.26
C GLN A 139 -6.23 3.22 -24.47
N TYR A 140 -7.48 3.63 -24.30
CA TYR A 140 -8.45 3.78 -25.37
C TYR A 140 -8.47 5.20 -25.94
N GLU A 141 -9.08 5.35 -27.11
CA GLU A 141 -9.31 6.66 -27.74
C GLU A 141 -10.30 7.50 -26.90
N THR A 142 -11.34 6.84 -26.40
CA THR A 142 -12.41 7.46 -25.60
C THR A 142 -12.56 6.83 -24.22
N GLN A 143 -13.18 7.58 -23.28
CA GLN A 143 -13.41 7.09 -21.92
C GLN A 143 -14.58 6.09 -21.88
N GLU A 144 -15.54 6.27 -22.78
CA GLU A 144 -16.72 5.44 -22.95
C GLU A 144 -16.33 4.02 -23.37
N GLU A 145 -15.40 3.89 -24.32
CA GLU A 145 -14.80 2.61 -24.72
C GLU A 145 -14.06 1.94 -23.57
N ALA A 146 -13.27 2.71 -22.81
CA ALA A 146 -12.57 2.19 -21.63
C ALA A 146 -13.55 1.68 -20.57
N THR A 147 -14.67 2.38 -20.35
CA THR A 147 -15.73 1.99 -19.41
C THR A 147 -16.37 0.67 -19.85
N LYS A 148 -16.76 0.58 -21.13
CA LYS A 148 -17.35 -0.63 -21.72
C LYS A 148 -16.40 -1.82 -21.62
N ALA A 149 -15.11 -1.61 -21.90
CA ALA A 149 -14.10 -2.62 -21.77
C ALA A 149 -13.92 -3.07 -20.32
N LEU A 150 -13.87 -2.14 -19.36
CA LEU A 150 -13.73 -2.46 -17.94
C LEU A 150 -14.89 -3.34 -17.46
N GLU A 151 -16.12 -2.99 -17.79
CA GLU A 151 -17.30 -3.74 -17.36
C GLU A 151 -17.35 -5.15 -17.95
N ALA A 152 -16.90 -5.32 -19.19
CA ALA A 152 -16.93 -6.60 -19.88
C ALA A 152 -15.72 -7.50 -19.57
N THR A 153 -14.55 -6.92 -19.29
CA THR A 153 -13.29 -7.66 -19.15
C THR A 153 -12.85 -7.82 -17.69
N ASN A 154 -13.36 -7.02 -16.76
CA ASN A 154 -13.08 -7.24 -15.35
C ASN A 154 -13.60 -8.60 -14.92
N MET A 155 -12.75 -9.41 -14.28
CA MET A 155 -13.03 -10.80 -13.91
C MET A 155 -13.17 -11.78 -15.10
N SER A 156 -12.82 -11.37 -16.32
CA SER A 156 -12.74 -12.26 -17.47
C SER A 156 -11.46 -13.10 -17.46
N LYS A 157 -11.41 -14.18 -18.25
CA LYS A 157 -10.25 -15.07 -18.32
C LYS A 157 -9.38 -14.78 -19.55
N ILE A 158 -8.07 -14.60 -19.34
CA ILE A 158 -7.04 -14.60 -20.38
C ILE A 158 -6.09 -15.77 -20.11
N LEU A 159 -5.93 -16.69 -21.07
CA LEU A 159 -5.01 -17.84 -21.00
C LEU A 159 -5.12 -18.60 -19.66
N ASP A 160 -6.35 -18.81 -19.19
CA ASP A 160 -6.73 -19.47 -17.93
C ASP A 160 -6.52 -18.65 -16.62
N ARG A 161 -6.16 -17.37 -16.73
CA ARG A 161 -6.09 -16.43 -15.59
C ARG A 161 -7.24 -15.45 -15.58
N VAL A 162 -7.89 -15.30 -14.43
CA VAL A 162 -8.92 -14.27 -14.22
C VAL A 162 -8.23 -12.93 -14.03
N ILE A 163 -8.42 -12.01 -14.97
CA ILE A 163 -7.82 -10.67 -14.89
C ILE A 163 -8.70 -9.74 -14.04
N THR A 164 -8.07 -8.78 -13.40
CA THR A 164 -8.79 -7.67 -12.75
C THR A 164 -8.48 -6.39 -13.51
N VAL A 165 -9.51 -5.62 -13.80
CA VAL A 165 -9.42 -4.39 -14.58
C VAL A 165 -9.99 -3.24 -13.75
N GLU A 166 -9.18 -2.19 -13.58
CA GLU A 166 -9.56 -0.97 -12.85
C GLU A 166 -9.21 0.26 -13.70
N TYR A 167 -9.80 1.42 -13.41
CA TYR A 167 -9.32 2.67 -14.01
C TYR A 167 -7.91 3.00 -13.51
N ALA A 168 -7.05 3.45 -14.42
CA ALA A 168 -5.74 3.93 -14.05
C ALA A 168 -5.86 5.24 -13.27
N THR A 169 -5.14 5.35 -12.16
CA THR A 169 -5.13 6.54 -11.30
C THR A 169 -4.34 7.72 -11.88
N ARG A 170 -3.65 7.51 -13.02
CA ARG A 170 -2.85 8.51 -13.71
C ARG A 170 -3.05 8.35 -15.21
N GLU A 171 -3.49 9.41 -15.88
CA GLU A 171 -3.28 9.54 -17.32
C GLU A 171 -1.77 9.69 -17.52
N ASP A 172 -1.09 8.64 -17.99
CA ASP A 172 0.36 8.61 -18.20
C ASP A 172 0.77 9.45 -19.45
N GLY A 173 0.14 10.62 -19.63
CA GLY A 173 0.38 11.58 -20.71
C GLY A 173 1.16 12.83 -20.30
N GLU A 174 1.15 13.22 -19.02
CA GLU A 174 1.84 14.43 -18.55
C GLU A 174 2.89 14.07 -17.50
N ARG A 175 4.05 13.59 -17.96
CA ARG A 175 5.29 13.82 -17.22
C ARG A 175 5.79 15.21 -17.57
N GLU A 176 5.07 16.22 -17.10
CA GLU A 176 5.60 17.58 -17.06
C GLU A 176 6.46 17.74 -15.80
N ASN A 177 7.57 18.43 -15.97
CA ASN A 177 8.66 18.63 -15.02
C ASN A 177 8.19 19.10 -13.64
N GLY A 178 8.66 18.43 -12.57
CA GLY A 178 8.40 18.90 -11.21
C GLY A 178 8.85 17.96 -10.11
N ARG A 179 10.10 17.49 -10.13
CA ARG A 179 10.73 16.96 -8.91
C ARG A 179 11.16 18.15 -8.03
N ASP A 180 10.19 18.82 -7.41
CA ASP A 180 10.48 19.54 -6.17
C ASP A 180 10.34 18.56 -5.00
N SER A 181 11.46 17.93 -4.69
CA SER A 181 11.65 17.19 -3.45
C SER A 181 11.87 18.19 -2.31
N SER A 182 10.82 18.85 -1.80
CA SER A 182 10.99 19.65 -0.57
C SER A 182 9.75 19.92 0.29
N LEU A 183 8.84 18.96 0.49
CA LEU A 183 7.85 19.09 1.58
C LEU A 183 7.67 17.78 2.37
N SER A 184 8.58 17.58 3.32
CA SER A 184 8.35 16.73 4.49
C SER A 184 7.64 17.57 5.57
N PRO A 185 6.37 17.29 5.96
CA PRO A 185 5.82 17.84 7.19
C PRO A 185 6.37 17.01 8.36
N VAL A 186 7.43 17.54 8.98
CA VAL A 186 7.97 17.05 10.25
C VAL A 186 6.87 17.08 11.31
N ARG A 187 6.40 15.91 11.74
CA ARG A 187 5.86 15.66 13.08
C ARG A 187 6.90 14.78 13.79
N GLY A 188 7.48 15.10 14.93
CA GLY A 188 7.33 16.19 15.88
C GLY A 188 8.07 15.76 17.16
N ARG A 189 8.53 16.72 17.97
CA ARG A 189 8.94 16.60 19.38
C ARG A 189 9.56 17.94 19.74
N GLY A 190 9.15 18.70 20.73
CA GLY A 190 8.14 18.55 21.75
C GLY A 190 8.40 19.71 22.71
N ARG A 191 7.34 20.38 23.19
CA ARG A 191 7.39 21.14 24.43
C ARG A 191 6.01 21.11 25.06
N ARG A 192 5.97 20.51 26.24
CA ARG A 192 4.93 20.66 27.25
C ARG A 192 4.61 22.15 27.42
N SER A 193 3.35 22.52 27.53
CA SER A 193 2.87 23.22 28.73
C SER A 193 1.35 23.32 28.77
N SER A 194 0.85 23.33 30.00
CA SER A 194 -0.51 23.14 30.51
C SER A 194 -1.58 24.12 30.02
N PRO A 195 -2.87 23.82 30.28
CA PRO A 195 -3.99 24.76 30.09
C PRO A 195 -3.92 25.88 31.12
N ASP A 196 -4.03 27.14 30.67
CA ASP A 196 -4.05 28.34 31.50
C ASP A 196 -5.46 28.54 32.12
N TYR A 197 -5.57 28.39 33.44
CA TYR A 197 -6.59 29.09 34.23
C TYR A 197 -5.93 30.37 34.77
N GLY A 198 -6.56 31.50 34.47
CA GLY A 198 -5.95 32.83 34.46
C GLY A 198 -5.34 33.37 35.76
N ARG A 199 -4.50 34.39 35.60
CA ARG A 199 -4.41 35.53 36.54
C ARG A 199 -3.68 36.70 35.88
N GLY A 200 -4.28 37.89 35.97
CA GLY A 200 -3.92 39.06 35.17
C GLY A 200 -2.73 39.91 35.64
N ARG A 201 -2.81 41.18 35.21
CA ARG A 201 -1.91 42.35 35.36
C ARG A 201 -0.94 42.60 34.21
N SER A 202 -1.35 43.52 33.34
CA SER A 202 -0.58 44.55 32.62
C SER A 202 0.44 45.29 33.55
N PRO A 203 1.26 46.29 33.13
CA PRO A 203 1.40 46.93 31.81
C PRO A 203 2.84 47.41 31.41
N THR A 204 2.98 47.98 30.20
CA THR A 204 4.04 48.92 29.73
C THR A 204 5.45 48.33 29.55
N TYR A 205 6.34 48.76 28.65
CA TYR A 205 6.69 50.10 28.19
C TYR A 205 7.27 50.03 26.76
N ARG A 206 7.17 51.14 26.04
CA ARG A 206 7.81 51.45 24.76
C ARG A 206 9.34 51.22 24.81
N ARG A 207 9.96 51.13 23.62
CA ARG A 207 11.06 52.03 23.15
C ARG A 207 12.30 51.31 22.56
N SER A 208 12.56 51.64 21.29
CA SER A 208 13.87 51.84 20.62
C SER A 208 14.86 50.67 20.48
N ARG A 209 15.29 50.30 19.26
CA ARG A 209 16.25 50.96 18.33
C ARG A 209 17.74 50.71 18.70
N SER A 210 18.32 49.70 18.04
CA SER A 210 19.73 49.57 17.60
C SER A 210 20.85 49.30 18.66
N PRO A 211 22.11 48.95 18.27
CA PRO A 211 22.54 47.63 17.77
C PRO A 211 23.91 47.19 18.42
N PRO A 212 24.87 46.46 17.78
CA PRO A 212 25.62 45.32 18.37
C PRO A 212 27.08 45.63 18.76
N ARG A 213 27.78 44.81 19.57
CA ARG A 213 29.28 44.59 19.62
C ARG A 213 29.58 43.34 20.47
N ARG A 214 30.26 42.30 19.97
CA ARG A 214 31.72 42.05 19.78
C ARG A 214 32.50 41.74 21.08
N PHE A 215 33.29 40.65 21.00
CA PHE A 215 34.45 40.23 21.83
C PHE A 215 34.14 39.75 23.27
N ARG A 216 34.89 38.87 23.93
CA ARG A 216 35.90 37.82 23.65
C ARG A 216 36.26 37.28 25.06
N SER A 217 36.40 35.96 25.21
CA SER A 217 37.24 35.21 26.19
C SER A 217 37.43 35.70 27.64
N GLN A 218 37.14 34.84 28.62
CA GLN A 218 38.08 34.54 29.72
C GLN A 218 37.60 33.30 30.51
N SER A 219 38.41 32.23 30.53
CA SER A 219 38.32 31.19 31.57
C SER A 219 38.98 31.70 32.85
N PRO A 220 38.53 31.25 34.02
CA PRO A 220 39.42 31.11 35.17
C PRO A 220 39.58 29.64 35.58
N ASP A 221 40.85 29.25 35.64
CA ASP A 221 41.43 28.10 36.30
C ASP A 221 41.23 28.18 37.82
N TYR A 222 40.89 27.06 38.48
CA TYR A 222 41.24 26.75 39.87
C TYR A 222 40.99 25.26 40.13
N GLY A 223 42.06 24.46 40.26
CA GLY A 223 42.06 23.27 41.13
C GLY A 223 42.14 23.70 42.62
N PRO A 224 42.48 22.82 43.60
CA PRO A 224 43.00 21.45 43.48
C PRO A 224 42.48 20.46 44.57
N TYR A 225 43.06 19.23 44.57
CA TYR A 225 43.09 18.17 45.59
C TYR A 225 41.83 17.29 45.76
N GLY A 226 41.87 15.95 45.87
CA GLY A 226 42.96 14.99 46.04
C GLY A 226 42.52 13.88 47.02
N GLY A 227 42.78 12.60 46.69
CA GLY A 227 42.61 11.43 47.57
C GLY A 227 41.52 10.45 47.08
N GLN A 228 41.86 9.37 46.37
CA GLN A 228 42.24 8.04 46.91
C GLN A 228 41.15 7.43 47.80
N ARG A 229 40.74 6.17 47.67
CA ARG A 229 40.92 5.09 46.71
C ARG A 229 39.91 4.02 47.14
#